data_AF-A0A960SS71-F1
#
_entry.id   AF-A0A960SS71-F1
#
_cell.length_a   1.000
_cell.length_b   1.000
_cell.length_c   1.000
_cell.angle_alpha   90.00
_cell.angle_beta   90.00
_cell.angle_gamma   90.00
#
_symmetry.space_group_name_H-M   'P 1'
#
loop_
_entity.id
_entity.type
_entity.pdbx_description
1 polymer ?
#
loop_
_entity_poly.entity_id
_entity_poly.type
_entity_poly.pdbx_seq_one_letter_code
_entity_poly.pdbx_strand_id
1 'polypeptide(L)'
;FTDRTRHESAIKVMTDGMLLAELQGDPMLSEYEAIILDEAHERSLNIDFLLGCLKLLLVRRDDLKLVITSATIDTPLFAQAFGGAPVIEVSGRVYPVDVRYRPPATEDDEPGTAPYTESAAAAVEELLTESAEGDVLVFMPGERDIRETCELLEKRQRGRIDVVPLFGRLSGDEQQRVFAPGPRRRVVVATNVAETSLTVPRIRYVVDPGLARVKRYSPRQKLDRLHIEPISRASADQRKGRCGRVAAGVCYRLYEQGDYESRPPFTDPEIRRSALAGVILRMLSLGLGEVDRFPFIDAPDARAVSEGWQQLLELGAVDTARKLSSVGREMARWPVDVKLSRMLIAAR
;
A
#
# COMPACT_ATOMS: atom_id res chain seq x y z
N PHE A 1 -18.92 5.61 -2.56
CA PHE A 1 -18.32 4.72 -3.57
C PHE A 1 -19.27 4.67 -4.74
N THR A 2 -18.77 5.02 -5.93
CA THR A 2 -19.58 5.34 -7.11
C THR A 2 -19.42 4.21 -8.12
N ASP A 3 -20.45 3.38 -8.30
CA ASP A 3 -20.50 2.43 -9.41
C ASP A 3 -20.85 3.19 -10.70
N ARG A 4 -20.09 2.94 -11.76
CA ARG A 4 -20.28 3.53 -13.09
C ARG A 4 -20.37 2.48 -14.20
N THR A 5 -20.56 1.20 -13.82
CA THR A 5 -20.67 0.09 -14.77
C THR A 5 -22.04 0.08 -15.48
N ARG A 6 -22.07 -0.50 -16.67
CA ARG A 6 -23.28 -0.72 -17.47
C ARG A 6 -23.31 -2.18 -17.92
N HIS A 7 -24.46 -2.66 -18.39
CA HIS A 7 -24.58 -4.01 -18.93
C HIS A 7 -23.60 -4.30 -20.08
N GLU A 8 -23.20 -3.29 -20.85
CA GLU A 8 -22.26 -3.42 -21.97
C GLU A 8 -20.77 -3.31 -21.54
N SER A 9 -20.48 -3.13 -20.25
CA SER A 9 -19.12 -2.97 -19.75
C SER A 9 -18.34 -4.28 -19.85
N ALA A 10 -17.47 -4.39 -20.85
CA ALA A 10 -16.60 -5.56 -21.05
C ALA A 10 -15.43 -5.65 -20.04
N ILE A 11 -15.00 -4.52 -19.46
CA ILE A 11 -13.92 -4.46 -18.48
C ILE A 11 -14.40 -3.65 -17.28
N LYS A 12 -14.28 -4.24 -16.09
CA LYS A 12 -14.64 -3.61 -14.82
C LYS A 12 -13.39 -3.41 -13.97
N VAL A 13 -13.09 -2.16 -13.65
CA VAL A 13 -11.99 -1.78 -12.73
C VAL A 13 -12.61 -1.48 -11.37
N MET A 14 -12.14 -2.16 -10.33
CA MET A 14 -12.65 -2.02 -8.97
C MET A 14 -11.54 -2.21 -7.95
N THR A 15 -11.81 -1.84 -6.70
CA THR A 15 -10.87 -2.12 -5.61
C THR A 15 -10.97 -3.59 -5.18
N ASP A 16 -9.90 -4.11 -4.58
CA ASP A 16 -9.85 -5.45 -3.99
C ASP A 16 -11.01 -5.71 -3.00
N GLY A 17 -11.38 -4.71 -2.19
CA GLY A 17 -12.50 -4.77 -1.26
C GLY A 17 -13.86 -4.87 -1.93
N MET A 18 -14.04 -4.27 -3.13
CA MET A 18 -15.26 -4.42 -3.92
C MET A 18 -15.38 -5.84 -4.47
N LEU A 19 -14.29 -6.40 -5.01
CA LEU A 19 -14.29 -7.78 -5.50
C LEU A 19 -14.57 -8.79 -4.37
N LEU A 20 -14.02 -8.56 -3.17
CA LEU A 20 -14.35 -9.38 -1.99
C LEU A 20 -15.82 -9.29 -1.60
N ALA A 21 -16.43 -8.10 -1.70
CA ALA A 21 -17.86 -7.94 -1.43
C ALA A 21 -18.71 -8.67 -2.48
N GLU A 22 -18.31 -8.66 -3.75
CA GLU A 22 -18.99 -9.40 -4.82
C GLU A 22 -18.90 -10.91 -4.62
N LEU A 23 -17.76 -11.44 -4.17
CA LEU A 23 -17.61 -12.86 -3.80
C LEU A 23 -18.62 -13.32 -2.73
N GLN A 24 -19.12 -12.42 -1.89
CA GLN A 24 -20.17 -12.78 -0.92
C GLN A 24 -21.54 -12.97 -1.57
N GLY A 25 -21.85 -12.15 -2.57
CA GLY A 25 -23.12 -12.19 -3.31
C GLY A 25 -23.14 -13.28 -4.38
N ASP A 26 -22.00 -13.46 -5.06
CA ASP A 26 -21.76 -14.48 -6.06
C ASP A 26 -20.43 -15.20 -5.81
N PRO A 27 -20.44 -16.29 -5.01
CA PRO A 27 -19.23 -17.07 -4.71
C PRO A 27 -18.61 -17.76 -5.94
N MET A 28 -19.33 -17.81 -7.07
CA MET A 28 -18.83 -18.39 -8.31
C MET A 28 -18.22 -17.35 -9.25
N LEU A 29 -18.36 -16.05 -8.94
CA LEU A 29 -17.95 -14.93 -9.80
C LEU A 29 -18.38 -15.15 -11.25
N SER A 30 -19.65 -15.53 -11.42
CA SER A 30 -20.23 -16.04 -12.66
C SER A 30 -20.20 -15.04 -13.81
N GLU A 31 -20.20 -13.75 -13.49
CA GLU A 31 -20.11 -12.64 -14.44
C GLU A 31 -18.70 -12.44 -15.03
N TYR A 32 -17.70 -13.16 -14.53
CA TYR A 32 -16.30 -12.99 -14.93
C TYR A 32 -15.73 -14.24 -15.59
N GLU A 33 -15.19 -14.08 -16.80
CA GLU A 33 -14.38 -15.11 -17.47
C GLU A 33 -12.90 -15.00 -17.08
N ALA A 34 -12.45 -13.81 -16.68
CA ALA A 34 -11.09 -13.53 -16.29
C ALA A 34 -11.02 -12.50 -15.17
N ILE A 35 -10.11 -12.71 -14.23
CA ILE A 35 -9.80 -11.79 -13.13
C ILE A 35 -8.32 -11.44 -13.20
N ILE A 36 -8.04 -10.14 -13.14
CA ILE A 36 -6.68 -9.60 -13.03
C ILE A 36 -6.54 -9.00 -11.64
N LEU A 37 -5.70 -9.62 -10.81
CA LEU A 37 -5.29 -9.04 -9.53
C LEU A 37 -4.02 -8.23 -9.74
N ASP A 38 -4.17 -6.91 -9.69
CA ASP A 38 -3.06 -5.98 -9.86
C ASP A 38 -2.37 -5.60 -8.55
N GLU A 39 -1.10 -5.19 -8.67
CA GLU A 39 -0.27 -4.72 -7.55
C GLU A 39 -0.18 -5.75 -6.40
N ALA A 40 -0.15 -7.06 -6.72
CA ALA A 40 -0.20 -8.14 -5.72
C ALA A 40 0.94 -8.11 -4.69
N HIS A 41 2.03 -7.40 -4.99
CA HIS A 41 3.15 -7.17 -4.08
C HIS A 41 2.84 -6.20 -2.92
N GLU A 42 1.74 -5.45 -2.96
CA GLU A 42 1.30 -4.67 -1.80
C GLU A 42 0.96 -5.59 -0.62
N ARG A 43 0.62 -6.86 -0.89
CA ARG A 43 0.32 -7.89 0.12
C ARG A 43 -0.65 -7.38 1.18
N SER A 44 -1.67 -6.64 0.73
CA SER A 44 -2.77 -6.17 1.55
C SER A 44 -3.58 -7.36 2.06
N LEU A 45 -4.30 -7.19 3.17
CA LEU A 45 -5.15 -8.26 3.70
C LEU A 45 -6.24 -8.67 2.69
N ASN A 46 -6.77 -7.71 1.91
CA ASN A 46 -7.79 -7.98 0.90
C ASN A 46 -7.22 -8.84 -0.24
N ILE A 47 -6.03 -8.50 -0.73
CA ILE A 47 -5.35 -9.25 -1.79
C ILE A 47 -5.08 -10.68 -1.31
N ASP A 48 -4.55 -10.86 -0.09
CA ASP A 48 -4.30 -12.20 0.46
C ASP A 48 -5.60 -13.03 0.59
N PHE A 49 -6.72 -12.41 0.97
CA PHE A 49 -8.03 -13.10 0.97
C PHE A 49 -8.50 -13.45 -0.44
N LEU A 50 -8.39 -12.53 -1.40
CA LEU A 50 -8.77 -12.78 -2.78
C LEU A 50 -7.97 -13.94 -3.37
N LEU A 51 -6.64 -13.95 -3.16
CA LEU A 51 -5.77 -15.01 -3.63
C LEU A 51 -6.19 -16.38 -3.07
N GLY A 52 -6.50 -16.45 -1.78
CA GLY A 52 -7.00 -17.69 -1.18
C GLY A 52 -8.36 -18.14 -1.72
N CYS A 53 -9.31 -17.20 -1.89
CA CYS A 53 -10.63 -17.50 -2.45
C CYS A 53 -10.54 -17.97 -3.90
N LEU A 54 -9.76 -17.27 -4.72
CA LEU A 54 -9.58 -17.57 -6.13
C LEU A 54 -8.84 -18.89 -6.32
N LYS A 55 -7.87 -19.23 -5.46
CA LYS A 55 -7.24 -20.54 -5.46
C LYS A 55 -8.24 -21.67 -5.25
N LEU A 56 -9.23 -21.50 -4.37
CA LEU A 56 -10.32 -22.48 -4.19
C LEU A 56 -11.29 -22.47 -5.36
N LEU A 57 -11.59 -21.31 -5.92
CA LEU A 57 -12.53 -21.14 -7.03
C LEU A 57 -12.00 -21.76 -8.33
N LEU A 58 -10.71 -21.62 -8.64
CA LEU A 58 -10.07 -22.19 -9.83
C LEU A 58 -10.15 -23.72 -9.87
N VAL A 59 -10.28 -24.39 -8.72
CA VAL A 59 -10.52 -25.85 -8.66
C VAL A 59 -11.95 -26.20 -9.12
N ARG A 60 -12.90 -25.26 -9.00
CA ARG A 60 -14.33 -25.44 -9.31
C ARG A 60 -14.74 -24.82 -10.64
N ARG A 61 -13.96 -23.88 -11.18
CA ARG A 61 -14.18 -23.14 -12.43
C ARG A 61 -12.94 -23.30 -13.31
N ASP A 62 -12.95 -24.29 -14.18
CA ASP A 62 -11.88 -24.57 -15.15
C ASP A 62 -11.84 -23.56 -16.32
N ASP A 63 -12.95 -22.85 -16.53
CA ASP A 63 -13.13 -21.79 -17.51
C ASP A 63 -12.68 -20.41 -17.01
N LEU A 64 -12.56 -20.21 -15.69
CA LEU A 64 -12.10 -18.94 -15.10
C LEU A 64 -10.58 -18.78 -15.25
N LYS A 65 -10.15 -17.63 -15.81
CA LYS A 65 -8.74 -17.27 -15.92
C LYS A 65 -8.32 -16.32 -14.80
N LEU A 66 -7.16 -16.56 -14.19
CA LEU A 66 -6.56 -15.66 -13.21
C LEU A 66 -5.22 -15.15 -13.72
N VAL A 67 -5.04 -13.83 -13.69
CA VAL A 67 -3.75 -13.17 -13.90
C VAL A 67 -3.40 -12.42 -12.62
N ILE A 68 -2.19 -12.63 -12.11
CA ILE A 68 -1.65 -11.92 -10.95
C ILE A 68 -0.51 -11.06 -11.46
N THR A 69 -0.62 -9.74 -11.36
CA THR A 69 0.44 -8.82 -11.73
C THR A 69 1.16 -8.29 -10.50
N SER A 70 2.48 -8.19 -10.61
CA SER A 70 3.37 -7.73 -9.54
C SER A 70 4.54 -6.97 -10.14
N ALA A 71 4.93 -5.86 -9.52
CA ALA A 71 6.13 -5.10 -9.89
C ALA A 71 7.39 -5.59 -9.17
N THR A 72 7.28 -6.55 -8.23
CA THR A 72 8.42 -7.11 -7.49
C THR A 72 8.74 -8.54 -7.93
N ILE A 73 9.98 -8.96 -7.64
CA ILE A 73 10.56 -10.25 -8.06
C ILE A 73 10.04 -11.44 -7.21
N ASP A 74 9.14 -11.23 -6.25
CA ASP A 74 8.54 -12.36 -5.49
C ASP A 74 7.47 -13.13 -6.29
N THR A 75 7.63 -13.19 -7.61
CA THR A 75 6.83 -14.01 -8.53
C THR A 75 6.95 -15.52 -8.28
N PRO A 76 8.09 -16.08 -7.79
CA PRO A 76 8.17 -17.51 -7.50
C PRO A 76 7.22 -17.94 -6.38
N LEU A 77 7.01 -17.10 -5.35
CA LEU A 77 6.09 -17.40 -4.26
C LEU A 77 4.65 -17.56 -4.77
N PHE A 78 4.19 -16.61 -5.60
CA PHE A 78 2.88 -16.71 -6.24
C PHE A 78 2.80 -17.92 -7.17
N ALA A 79 3.80 -18.13 -8.03
CA ALA A 79 3.82 -19.28 -8.94
C ALA A 79 3.69 -20.61 -8.18
N GLN A 80 4.47 -20.79 -7.11
CA GLN A 80 4.41 -21.98 -6.26
C GLN A 80 3.05 -22.12 -5.58
N ALA A 81 2.50 -21.03 -5.05
CA ALA A 81 1.20 -21.05 -4.39
C ALA A 81 0.05 -21.43 -5.33
N PHE A 82 0.18 -21.16 -6.63
CA PHE A 82 -0.78 -21.50 -7.68
C PHE A 82 -0.33 -22.71 -8.53
N GLY A 83 0.40 -23.66 -7.93
CA GLY A 83 0.67 -24.96 -8.55
C GLY A 83 1.74 -24.94 -9.65
N GLY A 84 2.70 -24.02 -9.56
CA GLY A 84 3.74 -23.83 -10.58
C GLY A 84 3.25 -23.04 -11.79
N ALA A 85 2.35 -22.08 -11.58
CA ALA A 85 1.81 -21.24 -12.64
C ALA A 85 2.94 -20.55 -13.45
N PRO A 86 2.80 -20.41 -14.78
CA PRO A 86 3.83 -19.81 -15.61
C PRO A 86 4.06 -18.34 -15.23
N VAL A 87 5.33 -17.98 -15.06
CA VAL A 87 5.75 -16.60 -14.80
C VAL A 87 6.14 -15.95 -16.13
N ILE A 88 5.51 -14.83 -16.45
CA ILE A 88 5.83 -14.02 -17.63
C ILE A 88 6.47 -12.73 -17.13
N GLU A 89 7.74 -12.54 -17.43
CA GLU A 89 8.45 -11.30 -17.13
C GLU A 89 8.30 -10.33 -18.30
N VAL A 90 7.69 -9.17 -18.03
CA VAL A 90 7.58 -8.08 -19.00
C VAL A 90 8.57 -7.01 -18.60
N SER A 91 9.69 -6.93 -19.33
CA SER A 91 10.65 -5.84 -19.15
C SER A 91 10.07 -4.54 -19.70
N GLY A 92 9.72 -3.62 -18.81
CA GLY A 92 9.40 -2.25 -19.21
C GLY A 92 10.61 -1.57 -19.84
N ARG A 93 10.37 -0.61 -20.74
CA ARG A 93 11.43 0.33 -21.18
C ARG A 93 11.74 1.26 -20.01
N VAL A 94 12.73 0.89 -19.21
CA VAL A 94 13.22 1.75 -18.12
C VAL A 94 14.51 2.40 -18.58
N TYR A 95 14.55 3.72 -18.54
CA TYR A 95 15.75 4.51 -18.79
C TYR A 95 16.68 4.42 -17.57
N PRO A 96 18.00 4.59 -17.75
CA PRO A 96 18.95 4.53 -16.63
C PRO A 96 18.62 5.59 -15.58
N VAL A 97 18.75 5.20 -14.30
CA VAL A 97 18.56 6.10 -13.15
C VAL A 97 19.87 6.17 -12.37
N ASP A 98 20.42 7.37 -12.23
CA ASP A 98 21.57 7.65 -11.36
C ASP A 98 21.10 7.72 -9.90
N VAL A 99 21.67 6.91 -9.01
CA VAL A 99 21.29 6.86 -7.60
C VAL A 99 22.34 7.57 -6.78
N ARG A 100 21.95 8.65 -6.10
CA ARG A 100 22.84 9.44 -5.23
C ARG A 100 22.39 9.33 -3.78
N TYR A 101 23.29 8.92 -2.91
CA TYR A 101 23.06 8.88 -1.46
C TYR A 101 23.41 10.24 -0.86
N ARG A 102 22.50 10.77 -0.03
CA ARG A 102 22.55 12.09 0.62
C ARG A 102 22.03 11.98 2.06
N PRO A 103 22.72 11.25 2.95
CA PRO A 103 22.27 11.13 4.33
C PRO A 103 22.11 12.53 4.96
N PRO A 104 21.07 12.76 5.77
CA PRO A 104 20.88 14.04 6.45
C PRO A 104 22.09 14.34 7.33
N ALA A 105 22.46 15.63 7.45
CA ALA A 105 23.52 16.05 8.35
C ALA A 105 23.14 15.69 9.79
N THR A 106 24.07 15.13 10.55
CA THR A 106 23.84 14.58 11.90
C THR A 106 23.92 15.62 13.03
N GLU A 107 23.96 16.93 12.73
CA GLU A 107 24.28 17.95 13.74
C GLU A 107 23.30 19.14 13.74
N ASP A 108 22.86 19.47 14.96
CA ASP A 108 22.07 20.62 15.43
C ASP A 108 20.57 20.66 15.04
N ASP A 109 19.77 19.78 15.66
CA ASP A 109 18.30 19.81 15.61
C ASP A 109 17.73 21.08 16.28
N GLU A 110 17.07 21.94 15.49
CA GLU A 110 16.01 22.79 16.03
C GLU A 110 14.84 21.91 16.50
N PRO A 111 14.33 22.08 17.73
CA PRO A 111 13.22 21.28 18.24
C PRO A 111 11.92 21.61 17.48
N GLY A 112 11.53 20.74 16.54
CA GLY A 112 10.21 20.80 15.88
C GLY A 112 10.17 20.36 14.43
N THR A 113 11.29 20.41 13.72
CA THR A 113 11.40 20.05 12.29
C THR A 113 11.90 18.61 12.17
N ALA A 114 11.19 17.77 11.42
CA ALA A 114 11.70 16.43 11.17
C ALA A 114 12.91 16.52 10.21
N PRO A 115 14.12 16.02 10.56
CA PRO A 115 15.36 16.27 9.81
C PRO A 115 15.30 15.95 8.30
N TYR A 116 14.42 15.02 7.92
CA TYR A 116 14.25 14.59 6.54
C TYR A 116 13.39 15.53 5.67
N THR A 117 12.54 16.40 6.25
CA THR A 117 11.75 17.38 5.46
C THR A 117 12.65 18.49 4.92
N GLU A 118 13.51 19.01 5.79
CA GLU A 118 14.54 19.99 5.47
C GLU A 118 15.57 19.44 4.47
N SER A 119 16.05 18.21 4.72
CA SER A 119 16.98 17.52 3.81
C SER A 119 16.36 17.25 2.44
N ALA A 120 15.06 16.91 2.40
CA ALA A 120 14.35 16.75 1.13
C ALA A 120 14.18 18.07 0.40
N ALA A 121 13.86 19.15 1.10
CA ALA A 121 13.78 20.48 0.50
C ALA A 121 15.13 20.87 -0.11
N ALA A 122 16.23 20.76 0.64
CA ALA A 122 17.58 21.04 0.15
C ALA A 122 17.97 20.20 -1.08
N ALA A 123 17.68 18.89 -1.05
CA ALA A 123 17.88 18.00 -2.19
C ALA A 123 17.10 18.44 -3.44
N VAL A 124 15.86 18.91 -3.28
CA VAL A 124 15.09 19.47 -4.39
C VAL A 124 15.79 20.72 -4.95
N GLU A 125 16.31 21.63 -4.12
CA GLU A 125 16.99 22.84 -4.60
C GLU A 125 18.27 22.54 -5.40
N GLU A 126 19.04 21.55 -4.95
CA GLU A 126 20.20 21.03 -5.68
C GLU A 126 19.78 20.57 -7.08
N LEU A 127 18.75 19.72 -7.17
CA LEU A 127 18.20 19.22 -8.44
C LEU A 127 17.58 20.30 -9.33
N LEU A 128 17.00 21.34 -8.73
CA LEU A 128 16.46 22.49 -9.45
C LEU A 128 17.57 23.36 -10.06
N THR A 129 18.76 23.35 -9.47
CA THR A 129 19.93 24.11 -9.93
C THR A 129 20.71 23.34 -11.01
N GLU A 130 20.79 22.01 -10.92
CA GLU A 130 21.52 21.17 -11.88
C GLU A 130 20.87 21.11 -13.27
N SER A 131 19.54 21.21 -13.35
CA SER A 131 18.79 21.09 -14.61
C SER A 131 17.54 21.95 -14.54
N ALA A 132 17.08 22.48 -15.69
CA ALA A 132 15.82 23.21 -15.78
C ALA A 132 14.63 22.31 -16.20
N GLU A 133 14.89 21.09 -16.66
CA GLU A 133 13.88 20.18 -17.21
C GLU A 133 13.46 19.13 -16.19
N GLY A 134 12.26 18.55 -16.39
CA GLY A 134 11.80 17.35 -15.67
C GLY A 134 11.26 17.62 -14.27
N ASP A 135 10.12 17.07 -13.93
CA ASP A 135 9.48 17.28 -12.63
C ASP A 135 10.13 16.40 -11.54
N VAL A 136 9.96 16.82 -10.29
CA VAL A 136 10.51 16.14 -9.12
C VAL A 136 9.38 15.46 -8.33
N LEU A 137 9.60 14.21 -7.90
CA LEU A 137 8.73 13.48 -7.00
C LEU A 137 9.44 13.30 -5.65
N VAL A 138 8.88 13.85 -4.59
CA VAL A 138 9.39 13.75 -3.22
C VAL A 138 8.48 12.81 -2.44
N PHE A 139 9.05 11.78 -1.83
CA PHE A 139 8.30 10.88 -0.95
C PHE A 139 8.31 11.39 0.49
N MET A 140 7.16 11.30 1.17
CA MET A 140 6.99 11.67 2.58
C MET A 140 6.10 10.64 3.30
N PRO A 141 6.34 10.36 4.59
CA PRO A 141 5.63 9.29 5.29
C PRO A 141 4.18 9.65 5.69
N GLY A 142 3.78 10.92 5.68
CA GLY A 142 2.43 11.31 6.09
C GLY A 142 2.01 12.72 5.68
N GLU A 143 0.73 13.03 5.91
CA GLU A 143 0.11 14.31 5.53
C GLU A 143 0.81 15.52 6.16
N ARG A 144 1.17 15.44 7.45
CA ARG A 144 1.89 16.52 8.14
C ARG A 144 3.23 16.81 7.45
N ASP A 145 3.99 15.76 7.19
CA ASP A 145 5.33 15.83 6.60
C ASP A 145 5.27 16.38 5.16
N ILE A 146 4.21 16.03 4.41
CA ILE A 146 3.92 16.59 3.08
C ILE A 146 3.67 18.09 3.17
N ARG A 147 2.76 18.53 4.04
CA ARG A 147 2.40 19.95 4.16
C ARG A 147 3.60 20.79 4.57
N GLU A 148 4.36 20.31 5.56
CA GLU A 148 5.60 20.94 6.02
C GLU A 148 6.64 21.07 4.89
N THR A 149 6.88 20.00 4.13
CA THR A 149 7.80 20.04 2.99
C THR A 149 7.30 20.98 1.89
N CYS A 150 5.99 21.00 1.61
CA CYS A 150 5.42 21.93 0.62
C CYS A 150 5.64 23.38 1.03
N GLU A 151 5.35 23.74 2.29
CA GLU A 151 5.54 25.09 2.81
C GLU A 151 7.01 25.53 2.74
N LEU A 152 7.95 24.63 3.06
CA LEU A 152 9.39 24.88 2.94
C LEU A 152 9.78 25.18 1.49
N LEU A 153 9.35 24.33 0.55
CA LEU A 153 9.65 24.49 -0.88
C LEU A 153 9.07 25.78 -1.46
N GLU A 154 7.82 26.10 -1.12
CA GLU A 154 7.15 27.33 -1.57
C GLU A 154 7.89 28.59 -1.09
N LYS A 155 8.29 28.62 0.20
CA LYS A 155 9.05 29.72 0.79
C LYS A 155 10.40 29.91 0.11
N ARG A 156 11.15 28.83 -0.10
CA ARG A 156 12.50 28.90 -0.67
C ARG A 156 12.51 29.23 -2.16
N GLN A 157 11.58 28.65 -2.92
CA GLN A 157 11.55 28.80 -4.37
C GLN A 157 10.82 30.06 -4.84
N ARG A 158 10.15 30.80 -3.94
CA ARG A 158 9.54 32.12 -4.22
C ARG A 158 8.68 32.13 -5.48
N GLY A 159 7.86 31.07 -5.67
CA GLY A 159 6.93 30.93 -6.79
C GLY A 159 7.55 30.54 -8.15
N ARG A 160 8.82 30.10 -8.19
CA ARG A 160 9.48 29.63 -9.42
C ARG A 160 9.01 28.25 -9.89
N ILE A 161 8.44 27.46 -8.98
CA ILE A 161 7.96 26.10 -9.23
C ILE A 161 6.50 25.97 -8.78
N ASP A 162 5.81 24.96 -9.31
CA ASP A 162 4.51 24.54 -8.80
C ASP A 162 4.72 23.40 -7.79
N VAL A 163 4.28 23.60 -6.54
CA VAL A 163 4.34 22.57 -5.50
C VAL A 163 2.98 21.92 -5.37
N VAL A 164 2.91 20.58 -5.47
CA VAL A 164 1.63 19.85 -5.51
C VAL A 164 1.65 18.69 -4.50
N PRO A 165 0.81 18.72 -3.46
CA PRO A 165 0.69 17.60 -2.52
C PRO A 165 -0.09 16.43 -3.13
N LEU A 166 0.25 15.21 -2.74
CA LEU A 166 -0.48 13.99 -3.11
C LEU A 166 -0.57 12.99 -1.95
N PHE A 167 -1.73 12.88 -1.33
CA PHE A 167 -2.01 11.89 -0.29
C PHE A 167 -3.48 11.48 -0.29
N GLY A 168 -3.80 10.31 0.27
CA GLY A 168 -5.10 9.66 0.10
C GLY A 168 -6.34 10.41 0.62
N ARG A 169 -6.16 11.43 1.48
CA ARG A 169 -7.28 12.24 2.02
C ARG A 169 -7.68 13.43 1.12
N LEU A 170 -6.89 13.73 0.09
CA LEU A 170 -7.22 14.78 -0.87
C LEU A 170 -8.49 14.43 -1.64
N SER A 171 -9.25 15.47 -2.03
CA SER A 171 -10.41 15.31 -2.91
C SER A 171 -10.00 14.77 -4.29
N GLY A 172 -10.96 14.20 -5.03
CA GLY A 172 -10.70 13.66 -6.37
C GLY A 172 -10.10 14.71 -7.32
N ASP A 173 -10.63 15.93 -7.28
CA ASP A 173 -10.16 17.04 -8.12
C ASP A 173 -8.72 17.45 -7.75
N GLU A 174 -8.38 17.47 -6.45
CA GLU A 174 -7.03 17.76 -5.98
C GLU A 174 -6.01 16.69 -6.41
N GLN A 175 -6.38 15.41 -6.31
CA GLN A 175 -5.52 14.32 -6.81
C GLN A 175 -5.34 14.42 -8.32
N GLN A 176 -6.38 14.80 -9.06
CA GLN A 176 -6.33 14.93 -10.51
C GLN A 176 -5.37 16.01 -11.02
N ARG A 177 -5.10 17.06 -10.22
CA ARG A 177 -4.13 18.11 -10.55
C ARG A 177 -2.74 17.56 -10.82
N VAL A 178 -2.39 16.40 -10.25
CA VAL A 178 -1.09 15.74 -10.48
C VAL A 178 -0.97 15.19 -11.92
N PHE A 179 -2.07 14.93 -12.64
CA PHE A 179 -2.02 14.44 -14.03
C PHE A 179 -2.08 15.52 -15.10
N ALA A 180 -2.41 16.76 -14.74
CA ALA A 180 -2.49 17.89 -15.66
C ALA A 180 -1.31 18.84 -15.43
N PRO A 181 -0.09 18.51 -15.88
CA PRO A 181 1.08 19.35 -15.66
C PRO A 181 0.95 20.67 -16.44
N GLY A 182 1.22 21.78 -15.76
CA GLY A 182 1.33 23.10 -16.38
C GLY A 182 2.67 23.32 -17.11
N PRO A 183 2.91 24.53 -17.65
CA PRO A 183 4.16 24.87 -18.32
C PRO A 183 5.34 25.02 -17.35
N ARG A 184 5.07 25.30 -16.07
CA ARG A 184 6.09 25.40 -15.03
C ARG A 184 6.57 24.02 -14.61
N ARG A 185 7.77 23.99 -14.04
CA ARG A 185 8.32 22.79 -13.42
C ARG A 185 7.59 22.52 -12.11
N ARG A 186 7.29 21.25 -11.86
CA ARG A 186 6.53 20.84 -10.70
C ARG A 186 7.36 20.00 -9.73
N VAL A 187 7.09 20.19 -8.44
CA VAL A 187 7.52 19.30 -7.38
C VAL A 187 6.28 18.67 -6.76
N VAL A 188 6.12 17.36 -6.94
CA VAL A 188 5.03 16.59 -6.36
C VAL A 188 5.53 16.00 -5.04
N VAL A 189 4.86 16.29 -3.94
CA VAL A 189 5.21 15.77 -2.61
C VAL A 189 4.15 14.76 -2.20
N ALA A 190 4.51 13.48 -2.13
CA ALA A 190 3.57 12.38 -2.09
C ALA A 190 3.86 11.34 -0.99
N THR A 191 2.83 10.63 -0.54
CA THR A 191 3.04 9.37 0.19
C THR A 191 3.38 8.23 -0.78
N ASN A 192 3.43 7.00 -0.27
CA ASN A 192 3.52 5.78 -1.08
C ASN A 192 2.37 5.59 -2.09
N VAL A 193 1.34 6.46 -2.13
CA VAL A 193 0.34 6.49 -3.22
C VAL A 193 1.00 6.68 -4.60
N ALA A 194 2.15 7.38 -4.66
CA ALA A 194 2.91 7.53 -5.90
C ALA A 194 3.86 6.34 -6.19
N GLU A 195 4.00 5.38 -5.28
CA GLU A 195 4.96 4.27 -5.35
C GLU A 195 4.49 3.14 -6.25
N THR A 196 3.18 2.86 -6.33
CA THR A 196 2.58 1.73 -7.06
C THR A 196 1.54 2.23 -8.05
N SER A 197 0.40 2.70 -7.54
CA SER A 197 -0.87 2.82 -8.25
C SER A 197 -0.95 3.95 -9.28
N LEU A 198 0.10 4.76 -9.42
CA LEU A 198 0.02 6.01 -10.18
C LEU A 198 1.29 6.36 -10.97
N THR A 199 1.12 6.66 -12.26
CA THR A 199 2.17 7.27 -13.07
C THR A 199 1.97 8.78 -13.11
N VAL A 200 2.78 9.51 -12.35
CA VAL A 200 2.84 10.97 -12.44
C VAL A 200 3.63 11.33 -13.70
N PRO A 201 3.06 12.13 -14.63
CA PRO A 201 3.76 12.50 -15.85
C PRO A 201 4.97 13.39 -15.56
N ARG A 202 5.95 13.36 -16.47
CA ARG A 202 7.16 14.22 -16.48
C ARG A 202 8.14 14.05 -15.31
N ILE A 203 7.95 13.08 -14.42
CA ILE A 203 8.92 12.83 -13.35
C ILE A 203 10.25 12.35 -13.94
N ARG A 204 11.31 13.11 -13.66
CA ARG A 204 12.71 12.80 -14.01
C ARG A 204 13.60 12.72 -12.78
N TYR A 205 13.10 13.19 -11.63
CA TYR A 205 13.84 13.19 -10.38
C TYR A 205 13.00 12.62 -9.25
N VAL A 206 13.62 11.83 -8.39
CA VAL A 206 13.01 11.32 -7.16
C VAL A 206 13.86 11.75 -5.97
N VAL A 207 13.22 12.20 -4.90
CA VAL A 207 13.83 12.42 -3.59
C VAL A 207 13.12 11.49 -2.60
N ASP A 208 13.84 10.52 -2.07
CA ASP A 208 13.32 9.46 -1.21
C ASP A 208 14.02 9.47 0.16
N PRO A 209 13.33 9.86 1.24
CA PRO A 209 13.85 9.71 2.59
C PRO A 209 13.88 8.25 3.06
N GLY A 210 13.31 7.32 2.29
CA GLY A 210 13.34 5.89 2.61
C GLY A 210 12.43 5.52 3.77
N LEU A 211 11.42 6.35 4.06
CA LEU A 211 10.45 6.14 5.14
C LEU A 211 9.03 5.93 4.59
N ALA A 212 8.24 5.16 5.32
CA ALA A 212 6.80 5.04 5.11
C ALA A 212 6.07 4.89 6.44
N ARG A 213 4.79 5.28 6.45
CA ARG A 213 3.91 5.02 7.58
C ARG A 213 3.23 3.66 7.40
N VAL A 214 3.58 2.72 8.26
CA VAL A 214 3.14 1.31 8.16
C VAL A 214 2.29 0.96 9.38
N LYS A 215 1.25 0.16 9.16
CA LYS A 215 0.41 -0.40 10.22
C LYS A 215 1.13 -1.59 10.88
N ARG A 216 1.32 -1.52 12.19
CA ARG A 216 1.97 -2.57 13.00
C ARG A 216 1.12 -2.89 14.23
N TYR A 217 0.89 -4.17 14.47
CA TYR A 217 0.27 -4.68 15.68
C TYR A 217 1.29 -4.72 16.82
N SER A 218 0.89 -4.23 17.99
CA SER A 218 1.67 -4.39 19.21
C SER A 218 1.06 -5.50 20.08
N PRO A 219 1.71 -6.68 20.24
CA PRO A 219 1.18 -7.74 21.09
C PRO A 219 1.06 -7.35 22.56
N ARG A 220 2.03 -6.59 23.09
CA ARG A 220 1.99 -6.02 24.45
C ARG A 220 0.82 -5.03 24.60
N GLN A 221 0.66 -4.20 23.57
CA GLN A 221 -0.38 -3.20 23.34
C GLN A 221 -1.81 -3.75 23.28
N LYS A 222 -1.90 -4.94 22.67
CA LYS A 222 -3.09 -5.49 22.03
C LYS A 222 -3.84 -4.47 21.17
N LEU A 223 -3.11 -3.65 20.41
CA LEU A 223 -3.62 -2.55 19.59
C LEU A 223 -2.77 -2.38 18.32
N ASP A 224 -3.43 -2.01 17.23
CA ASP A 224 -2.79 -1.57 15.99
C ASP A 224 -2.27 -0.13 16.13
N ARG A 225 -1.09 0.13 15.57
CA ARG A 225 -0.48 1.47 15.53
C ARG A 225 0.05 1.77 14.13
N LEU A 226 0.01 3.05 13.77
CA LEU A 226 0.72 3.55 12.60
C LEU A 226 2.08 4.07 13.04
N HIS A 227 3.15 3.44 12.56
CA HIS A 227 4.51 3.82 12.86
C HIS A 227 5.23 4.25 11.58
N ILE A 228 6.13 5.23 11.69
CA ILE A 228 7.02 5.59 10.59
C ILE A 228 8.26 4.71 10.71
N GLU A 229 8.55 3.95 9.67
CA GLU A 229 9.69 3.02 9.64
C GLU A 229 10.40 3.04 8.28
N PRO A 230 11.65 2.56 8.19
CA PRO A 230 12.35 2.39 6.93
C PRO A 230 11.61 1.45 5.98
N ILE A 231 11.54 1.83 4.70
CA ILE A 231 10.97 0.99 3.62
C ILE A 231 11.90 -0.17 3.27
N SER A 232 11.34 -1.22 2.68
CA SER A 232 12.11 -2.34 2.12
C SER A 232 12.93 -1.94 0.88
N ARG A 233 13.89 -2.79 0.48
CA ARG A 233 14.67 -2.58 -0.74
C ARG A 233 13.76 -2.56 -1.98
N ALA A 234 12.78 -3.47 -2.06
CA ALA A 234 11.80 -3.48 -3.14
C ALA A 234 11.04 -2.15 -3.26
N SER A 235 10.54 -1.60 -2.15
CA SER A 235 9.89 -0.28 -2.14
C SER A 235 10.84 0.83 -2.58
N ALA A 236 12.07 0.86 -2.06
CA ALA A 236 13.07 1.86 -2.48
C ALA A 236 13.41 1.78 -3.97
N ASP A 237 13.43 0.58 -4.55
CA ASP A 237 13.67 0.38 -5.98
C ASP A 237 12.46 0.75 -6.84
N GLN A 238 11.23 0.53 -6.35
CA GLN A 238 10.02 1.02 -7.01
C GLN A 238 9.96 2.55 -7.03
N ARG A 239 10.27 3.19 -5.90
CA ARG A 239 10.37 4.66 -5.80
C ARG A 239 11.40 5.21 -6.76
N LYS A 240 12.61 4.63 -6.78
CA LYS A 240 13.65 4.93 -7.78
C LYS A 240 13.12 4.80 -9.21
N GLY A 241 12.41 3.72 -9.51
CA GLY A 241 11.83 3.46 -10.83
C GLY A 241 10.85 4.52 -11.34
N ARG A 242 10.28 5.36 -10.47
CA ARG A 242 9.34 6.44 -10.86
C ARG A 242 10.00 7.53 -11.71
N CYS A 243 11.31 7.74 -11.62
CA CYS A 243 12.04 8.70 -12.46
C CYS A 243 12.66 8.11 -13.73
N GLY A 244 12.57 6.78 -13.93
CA GLY A 244 13.14 6.09 -15.11
C GLY A 244 12.15 5.78 -16.22
N ARG A 245 10.92 6.31 -16.18
CA ARG A 245 9.83 5.92 -17.11
C ARG A 245 9.83 6.67 -18.44
N VAL A 246 10.29 7.91 -18.45
CA VAL A 246 10.19 8.80 -19.63
C VAL A 246 11.56 9.08 -20.25
N ALA A 247 12.58 9.25 -19.42
CA ALA A 247 13.94 9.55 -19.82
C ALA A 247 14.90 9.16 -18.68
N ALA A 248 16.20 9.30 -18.91
CA ALA A 248 17.19 9.11 -17.86
C ALA A 248 16.94 10.08 -16.69
N GLY A 249 16.92 9.54 -15.47
CA GLY A 249 16.53 10.24 -14.26
C GLY A 249 17.56 10.14 -13.15
N VAL A 250 17.31 10.86 -12.05
CA VAL A 250 18.17 10.83 -10.86
C VAL A 250 17.32 10.57 -9.62
N CYS A 251 17.75 9.66 -8.77
CA CYS A 251 17.11 9.32 -7.51
C CYS A 251 18.04 9.68 -6.34
N TYR A 252 17.62 10.64 -5.52
CA TYR A 252 18.29 10.98 -4.27
C TYR A 252 17.71 10.13 -3.15
N ARG A 253 18.56 9.33 -2.51
CA ARG A 253 18.22 8.57 -1.30
C ARG A 253 18.78 9.31 -0.10
N LEU A 254 17.92 9.81 0.79
CA LEU A 254 18.33 10.60 1.96
C LEU A 254 18.76 9.72 3.14
N TYR A 255 19.54 8.69 2.84
CA TYR A 255 20.07 7.70 3.76
C TYR A 255 21.36 7.14 3.17
N GLU A 256 22.13 6.41 3.97
CA GLU A 256 23.38 5.82 3.52
C GLU A 256 23.15 4.58 2.65
N GLN A 257 24.14 4.26 1.80
CA GLN A 257 24.12 3.03 1.02
C GLN A 257 24.15 1.79 1.92
N GLY A 258 24.91 1.81 3.02
CA GLY A 258 24.94 0.70 3.98
C GLY A 258 23.57 0.45 4.62
N ASP A 259 22.84 1.52 4.95
CA ASP A 259 21.45 1.42 5.43
C ASP A 259 20.57 0.75 4.37
N TYR A 260 20.63 1.17 3.10
CA TYR A 260 19.91 0.54 2.01
C TYR A 260 20.17 -0.98 1.91
N GLU A 261 21.43 -1.38 1.95
CA GLU A 261 21.86 -2.77 1.78
C GLU A 261 21.41 -3.65 2.95
N SER A 262 21.33 -3.08 4.15
CA SER A 262 20.88 -3.77 5.37
C SER A 262 19.36 -3.98 5.46
N ARG A 263 18.57 -3.26 4.65
CA ARG A 263 17.10 -3.33 4.68
C ARG A 263 16.57 -4.68 4.20
N PRO A 264 15.40 -5.12 4.72
CA PRO A 264 14.77 -6.33 4.23
C PRO A 264 14.47 -6.23 2.71
N PRO A 265 14.58 -7.34 1.95
CA PRO A 265 14.30 -7.33 0.52
C PRO A 265 12.87 -6.91 0.20
N PHE A 266 11.90 -7.39 0.99
CA PHE A 266 10.48 -7.15 0.79
C PHE A 266 9.83 -6.66 2.08
N THR A 267 8.73 -5.95 1.92
CA THR A 267 7.85 -5.53 3.02
C THR A 267 7.05 -6.76 3.49
N ASP A 268 6.92 -6.99 4.79
CA ASP A 268 6.10 -8.11 5.29
C ASP A 268 4.66 -8.04 4.74
N PRO A 269 3.91 -9.14 4.61
CA PRO A 269 2.49 -9.05 4.29
C PRO A 269 1.68 -8.47 5.46
N GLU A 270 0.58 -7.78 5.17
CA GLU A 270 -0.26 -7.13 6.19
C GLU A 270 -0.81 -8.12 7.23
N ILE A 271 -1.09 -9.37 6.81
CA ILE A 271 -1.58 -10.44 7.69
C ILE A 271 -0.62 -10.75 8.84
N ARG A 272 0.69 -10.61 8.64
CA ARG A 272 1.72 -10.83 9.67
C ARG A 272 1.88 -9.63 10.61
N ARG A 273 1.29 -8.49 10.28
CA ARG A 273 1.43 -7.22 11.02
C ARG A 273 0.16 -6.72 11.65
N SER A 274 -0.95 -7.44 11.52
CA SER A 274 -2.28 -7.02 11.97
C SER A 274 -2.78 -7.84 13.15
N ALA A 275 -3.68 -7.26 13.95
CA ALA A 275 -4.41 -8.01 14.97
C ALA A 275 -5.29 -9.11 14.34
N LEU A 276 -4.98 -10.38 14.60
CA LEU A 276 -5.71 -11.49 13.99
C LEU A 276 -7.17 -11.60 14.42
N ALA A 277 -7.57 -11.04 15.57
CA ALA A 277 -8.99 -10.97 15.94
C ALA A 277 -9.82 -10.23 14.88
N GLY A 278 -9.31 -9.10 14.35
CA GLY A 278 -9.98 -8.36 13.28
C GLY A 278 -10.00 -9.13 11.95
N VAL A 279 -8.90 -9.82 11.64
CA VAL A 279 -8.78 -10.69 10.46
C VAL A 279 -9.82 -11.82 10.52
N ILE A 280 -9.87 -12.56 11.63
CA ILE A 280 -10.81 -13.68 11.83
C ILE A 280 -12.25 -13.19 11.77
N LEU A 281 -12.58 -12.07 12.46
CA LEU A 281 -13.92 -11.50 12.41
C LEU A 281 -14.34 -11.17 10.98
N ARG A 282 -13.42 -10.60 10.20
CA ARG A 282 -13.63 -10.26 8.80
C ARG A 282 -13.79 -11.50 7.91
N MET A 283 -13.00 -12.55 8.12
CA MET A 283 -13.17 -13.81 7.40
C MET A 283 -14.54 -14.45 7.68
N LEU A 284 -14.96 -14.46 8.96
CA LEU A 284 -16.26 -14.98 9.35
C LEU A 284 -17.42 -14.16 8.78
N SER A 285 -17.31 -12.82 8.77
CA SER A 285 -18.33 -11.96 8.19
C SER A 285 -18.40 -12.07 6.68
N LEU A 286 -17.26 -12.32 6.03
CA LEU A 286 -17.14 -12.58 4.60
C LEU A 286 -17.54 -14.01 4.20
N GLY A 287 -17.71 -14.93 5.17
CA GLY A 287 -18.05 -16.33 4.90
C GLY A 287 -16.91 -17.14 4.28
N LEU A 288 -15.65 -16.73 4.48
CA LEU A 288 -14.47 -17.33 3.82
C LEU A 288 -14.01 -18.66 4.44
N GLY A 289 -14.75 -19.19 5.41
CA GLY A 289 -14.41 -20.42 6.12
C GLY A 289 -13.46 -20.22 7.30
N GLU A 290 -12.87 -21.32 7.75
CA GLU A 290 -11.99 -21.34 8.93
C GLU A 290 -10.60 -20.84 8.58
N VAL A 291 -10.09 -19.90 9.39
CA VAL A 291 -8.73 -19.34 9.26
C VAL A 291 -7.64 -20.43 9.23
N ASP A 292 -7.84 -21.51 9.98
CA ASP A 292 -6.88 -22.62 10.11
C ASP A 292 -6.77 -23.46 8.81
N ARG A 293 -7.79 -23.42 7.94
CA ARG A 293 -7.85 -24.18 6.68
C ARG A 293 -7.77 -23.32 5.44
N PHE A 294 -7.78 -22.00 5.62
CA PHE A 294 -7.78 -21.06 4.52
C PHE A 294 -6.41 -21.08 3.80
N PRO A 295 -6.37 -21.14 2.46
CA PRO A 295 -5.13 -21.31 1.72
C PRO A 295 -4.40 -19.99 1.53
N PHE A 296 -3.92 -19.40 2.63
CA PHE A 296 -3.06 -18.22 2.59
C PHE A 296 -1.76 -18.51 1.84
N ILE A 297 -1.26 -17.50 1.12
CA ILE A 297 0.11 -17.53 0.58
C ILE A 297 1.11 -17.57 1.74
N ASP A 298 0.89 -16.71 2.74
CA ASP A 298 1.64 -16.67 3.98
C ASP A 298 0.70 -16.88 5.16
N ALA A 299 0.67 -18.09 5.70
CA ALA A 299 -0.19 -18.40 6.85
C ALA A 299 0.20 -17.59 8.09
N PRO A 300 -0.77 -17.08 8.86
CA PRO A 300 -0.49 -16.42 10.13
C PRO A 300 0.01 -17.42 11.18
N ASP A 301 0.69 -16.90 12.21
CA ASP A 301 1.17 -17.71 13.33
C ASP A 301 0.00 -18.32 14.15
N ALA A 302 0.08 -19.61 14.45
CA ALA A 302 -1.00 -20.36 15.10
C ALA A 302 -1.31 -19.86 16.53
N ARG A 303 -0.30 -19.37 17.27
CA ARG A 303 -0.52 -18.77 18.59
C ARG A 303 -1.28 -17.47 18.45
N ALA A 304 -0.89 -16.63 17.51
CA ALA A 304 -1.60 -15.39 17.24
C ALA A 304 -3.07 -15.64 16.79
N VAL A 305 -3.32 -16.70 16.00
CA VAL A 305 -4.68 -17.12 15.64
C VAL A 305 -5.48 -17.52 16.88
N SER A 306 -4.88 -18.30 17.78
CA SER A 306 -5.51 -18.73 19.03
C SER A 306 -5.85 -17.55 19.94
N GLU A 307 -4.93 -16.59 20.07
CA GLU A 307 -5.15 -15.33 20.82
C GLU A 307 -6.29 -14.50 20.18
N GLY A 308 -6.37 -14.47 18.85
CA GLY A 308 -7.45 -13.81 18.12
C GLY A 308 -8.82 -14.41 18.41
N TRP A 309 -8.93 -15.74 18.41
CA TRP A 309 -10.17 -16.46 18.77
C TRP A 309 -10.59 -16.17 20.21
N GLN A 310 -9.64 -16.25 21.15
CA GLN A 310 -9.92 -15.95 22.55
C GLN A 310 -10.46 -14.52 22.71
N GLN A 311 -9.84 -13.55 22.06
CA GLN A 311 -10.28 -12.16 22.12
C GLN A 311 -11.70 -11.97 21.55
N LEU A 312 -12.05 -12.62 20.44
CA LEU A 312 -13.40 -12.53 19.87
C LEU A 312 -14.46 -13.17 20.78
N LEU A 313 -14.11 -14.27 21.45
CA LEU A 313 -14.98 -14.92 22.43
C LEU A 313 -15.22 -14.01 23.64
N GLU A 314 -14.16 -13.41 24.19
CA GLU A 314 -14.23 -12.46 25.32
C GLU A 314 -15.10 -11.24 24.99
N LEU A 315 -15.04 -10.74 23.75
CA LEU A 315 -15.86 -9.62 23.29
C LEU A 315 -17.31 -10.00 22.98
N GLY A 316 -17.64 -11.30 23.01
CA GLY A 316 -18.95 -11.83 22.63
C GLY A 316 -19.22 -11.75 21.12
N ALA A 317 -18.18 -11.58 20.30
CA ALA A 317 -18.30 -11.52 18.84
C ALA A 317 -18.56 -12.91 18.23
N VAL A 318 -18.09 -13.97 18.90
CA VAL A 318 -18.30 -15.36 18.50
C VAL A 318 -18.76 -16.19 19.70
N ASP A 319 -19.40 -17.33 19.43
CA ASP A 319 -19.72 -18.33 20.45
C ASP A 319 -18.57 -19.35 20.66
N THR A 320 -18.76 -20.28 21.59
CA THR A 320 -17.79 -21.35 21.89
C THR A 320 -17.59 -22.32 20.73
N ALA A 321 -18.54 -22.38 19.78
CA ALA A 321 -18.43 -23.14 18.54
C ALA A 321 -17.79 -22.33 17.40
N ARG A 322 -17.18 -21.17 17.72
CA ARG A 322 -16.52 -20.25 16.77
C ARG A 322 -17.48 -19.68 15.70
N LYS A 323 -18.78 -19.65 15.98
CA LYS A 323 -19.78 -19.06 15.08
C LYS A 323 -20.03 -17.60 15.41
N LEU A 324 -20.25 -16.79 14.38
CA LEU A 324 -20.48 -15.36 14.50
C LEU A 324 -21.79 -15.05 15.23
N SER A 325 -21.72 -14.26 16.31
CA SER A 325 -22.88 -13.84 17.10
C SER A 325 -23.61 -12.65 16.45
N SER A 326 -24.76 -12.24 17.00
CA SER A 326 -25.42 -10.99 16.60
C SER A 326 -24.51 -9.77 16.80
N VAL A 327 -23.83 -9.70 17.94
CA VAL A 327 -22.85 -8.66 18.27
C VAL A 327 -21.68 -8.71 17.29
N GLY A 328 -21.15 -9.90 16.97
CA GLY A 328 -20.07 -10.06 15.99
C GLY A 328 -20.45 -9.55 14.60
N ARG A 329 -21.68 -9.83 14.14
CA ARG A 329 -22.18 -9.30 12.85
C ARG A 329 -22.26 -7.78 12.84
N GLU A 330 -22.68 -7.17 13.95
CA GLU A 330 -22.69 -5.71 14.06
C GLU A 330 -21.27 -5.16 14.13
N MET A 331 -20.38 -5.81 14.88
CA MET A 331 -18.99 -5.42 15.01
C MET A 331 -18.25 -5.38 13.67
N ALA A 332 -18.51 -6.37 12.81
CA ALA A 332 -17.89 -6.50 11.50
C ALA A 332 -18.26 -5.38 10.50
N ARG A 333 -19.32 -4.60 10.78
CA ARG A 333 -19.74 -3.47 9.93
C ARG A 333 -18.92 -2.20 10.18
N TRP A 334 -18.17 -2.14 11.28
CA TRP A 334 -17.39 -0.97 11.64
C TRP A 334 -15.95 -1.08 11.11
N PRO A 335 -15.42 -0.03 10.46
CA PRO A 335 -14.05 -0.01 9.94
C PRO A 335 -13.03 0.33 11.04
N VAL A 336 -13.15 -0.27 12.23
CA VAL A 336 -12.28 0.00 13.39
C VAL A 336 -11.87 -1.31 14.07
N ASP A 337 -10.90 -1.24 14.99
CA ASP A 337 -10.49 -2.39 15.81
C ASP A 337 -11.68 -3.03 16.54
N VAL A 338 -11.62 -4.35 16.75
CA VAL A 338 -12.69 -5.14 17.36
C VAL A 338 -13.08 -4.65 18.76
N LYS A 339 -12.14 -4.12 19.55
CA LYS A 339 -12.46 -3.57 20.89
C LYS A 339 -13.22 -2.26 20.76
N LEU A 340 -12.76 -1.36 19.90
CA LEU A 340 -13.41 -0.09 19.64
C LEU A 340 -14.81 -0.30 19.07
N SER A 341 -14.96 -1.24 18.15
CA SER A 341 -16.25 -1.65 17.58
C SER A 341 -17.21 -2.14 18.67
N ARG A 342 -16.73 -2.98 19.60
CA ARG A 342 -17.53 -3.45 20.74
C ARG A 342 -17.95 -2.31 21.68
N MET A 343 -17.06 -1.37 21.96
CA MET A 343 -17.35 -0.19 22.78
C MET A 343 -18.42 0.70 22.13
N LEU A 344 -18.30 0.97 20.83
CA LEU A 344 -19.28 1.77 20.08
C LEU A 344 -20.67 1.14 20.09
N ILE A 345 -20.75 -0.19 19.96
CA ILE A 345 -22.03 -0.93 20.04
C ILE A 345 -22.61 -0.87 21.46
N ALA A 346 -21.79 -0.95 22.50
CA ALA A 346 -22.25 -0.87 23.88
C ALA A 346 -22.69 0.55 24.31
N ALA A 347 -22.23 1.58 23.59
CA ALA A 347 -22.57 2.98 23.85
C ALA A 347 -23.85 3.46 23.12
N ARG A 348 -24.42 2.61 22.26
CA ARG A 348 -25.77 2.79 21.69
C ARG A 348 -26.81 2.37 22.71
#